data_AF-A0A6L6WE10-F1
#
_entry.id   AF-A0A6L6WE10-F1
#
_cell.length_a   1.000
_cell.length_b   1.000
_cell.length_c   1.000
_cell.angle_alpha   90.00
_cell.angle_beta   90.00
_cell.angle_gamma   90.00
#
_symmetry.space_group_name_H-M   'P 1'
#
loop_
_entity.id
_entity.type
_entity.pdbx_description
1 polymer ?
#
loop_
_entity_poly.entity_id
_entity_poly.type
_entity_poly.pdbx_seq_one_letter_code
_entity_poly.pdbx_strand_id
1 'polypeptide(L)'
;MITQVKKSIPNSTFEDVDLSESKFTDVNLQAVLFDDVNMSGVKINNVNLSNCQITDANLSGMTIDGISVSDLFDAYKQVQK
;
A
#
# COMPACT_ATOMS: atom_id res chain seq x y z
N MET A 1 1.09 18.34 32.76
CA MET A 1 1.76 17.52 31.75
C MET A 1 0.69 16.69 31.08
N ILE A 2 0.50 16.80 29.76
CA ILE A 2 -0.45 15.95 29.04
C ILE A 2 0.33 14.70 28.65
N THR A 3 0.08 13.59 29.34
CA THR A 3 0.70 12.30 29.04
C THR A 3 0.27 11.89 27.64
N GLN A 4 1.22 11.78 26.70
CA GLN A 4 0.90 11.15 25.41
C GLN A 4 0.52 9.69 25.69
N VAL A 5 -0.78 9.39 25.52
CA VAL A 5 -1.28 8.01 25.42
C VAL A 5 -0.48 7.32 24.33
N LYS A 6 -0.14 6.04 24.53
CA LYS A 6 0.63 5.23 23.58
C LYS A 6 -0.01 5.33 22.17
N LYS A 7 0.59 6.11 21.25
CA LYS A 7 0.13 6.29 19.85
C LYS A 7 0.56 5.10 18.97
N SER A 8 0.42 3.89 19.48
CA SER A 8 0.92 2.69 18.83
C SER A 8 0.04 1.50 19.20
N ILE A 9 -0.33 0.74 18.18
CA ILE A 9 -1.20 -0.43 18.23
C ILE A 9 -0.48 -1.62 17.56
N PRO A 10 0.66 -2.07 18.13
CA PRO A 10 1.41 -3.17 17.53
C PRO A 10 0.60 -4.47 17.63
N ASN A 11 0.82 -5.39 16.69
CA ASN A 11 0.20 -6.72 16.67
C ASN A 11 -1.34 -6.68 16.74
N SER A 12 -1.95 -5.62 16.21
CA SER A 12 -3.41 -5.48 16.15
C SER A 12 -3.93 -5.97 14.80
N THR A 13 -5.10 -6.60 14.82
CA THR A 13 -5.80 -7.10 13.63
C THR A 13 -7.07 -6.29 13.42
N PHE A 14 -7.39 -6.01 12.15
CA PHE A 14 -8.55 -5.25 11.71
C PHE A 14 -9.33 -6.10 10.70
N GLU A 15 -10.28 -6.89 11.20
CA GLU A 15 -11.14 -7.78 10.40
C GLU A 15 -12.54 -7.15 10.27
N ASP A 16 -13.10 -7.15 9.06
CA ASP A 16 -14.45 -6.65 8.76
C ASP A 16 -14.71 -5.19 9.19
N VAL A 17 -13.69 -4.33 9.09
CA VAL A 17 -13.82 -2.89 9.39
C VAL A 17 -13.79 -2.04 8.14
N ASP A 18 -14.61 -1.00 8.11
CA ASP A 18 -14.54 0.05 7.09
C ASP A 18 -13.55 1.13 7.52
N LEU A 19 -12.45 1.26 6.77
CA LEU A 19 -11.43 2.30 6.93
C LEU A 19 -11.47 3.32 5.78
N SER A 20 -12.53 3.34 4.98
CA SER A 20 -12.70 4.32 3.91
C SER A 20 -12.57 5.75 4.44
N GLU A 21 -12.02 6.63 3.60
CA GLU A 21 -11.75 8.04 3.91
C GLU A 21 -10.75 8.30 5.07
N SER A 22 -10.19 7.26 5.69
CA SER A 22 -9.16 7.41 6.72
C SER A 22 -7.84 7.93 6.14
N LYS A 23 -7.15 8.77 6.91
CA LYS A 23 -5.82 9.28 6.56
C LYS A 23 -4.77 8.81 7.56
N PHE A 24 -3.73 8.17 7.05
CA PHE A 24 -2.56 7.75 7.82
C PHE A 24 -1.41 8.73 7.52
N THR A 25 -1.00 9.52 8.52
CA THR A 25 0.07 10.53 8.39
C THR A 25 1.12 10.29 9.47
N ASP A 26 2.39 10.25 9.07
CA ASP A 26 3.54 9.99 9.95
C ASP A 26 3.40 8.69 10.78
N VAL A 27 2.83 7.65 10.16
CA VAL A 27 2.68 6.32 10.77
C VAL A 27 3.79 5.37 10.32
N ASN A 28 4.20 4.45 11.19
CA ASN A 28 5.05 3.33 10.81
C ASN A 28 4.18 2.12 10.44
N LEU A 29 4.18 1.74 9.16
CA LEU A 29 3.49 0.54 8.63
C LEU A 29 4.48 -0.60 8.29
N GLN A 30 5.69 -0.56 8.84
CA GLN A 30 6.67 -1.63 8.67
C GLN A 30 6.07 -2.97 9.07
N ALA A 31 6.22 -3.97 8.19
CA ALA A 31 5.74 -5.34 8.39
C ALA A 31 4.21 -5.48 8.58
N VAL A 32 3.41 -4.49 8.16
CA VAL A 32 1.96 -4.65 8.06
C VAL A 32 1.63 -5.55 6.87
N LEU A 33 0.73 -6.51 7.08
CA LEU A 33 0.12 -7.31 6.03
C LEU A 33 -1.21 -6.68 5.63
N PHE A 34 -1.40 -6.48 4.33
CA PHE A 34 -2.66 -6.11 3.72
C PHE A 34 -3.15 -7.32 2.92
N ASP A 35 -4.13 -8.04 3.47
CA ASP A 35 -4.69 -9.26 2.89
C ASP A 35 -6.19 -9.05 2.65
N ASP A 36 -6.68 -9.36 1.44
CA ASP A 36 -8.06 -9.16 1.02
C ASP A 36 -8.66 -7.75 1.27
N VAL A 37 -7.85 -6.69 1.09
CA VAL A 37 -8.30 -5.29 1.26
C VAL A 37 -8.61 -4.59 -0.07
N ASN A 38 -9.60 -3.69 -0.06
CA ASN A 38 -9.85 -2.80 -1.19
C ASN A 38 -8.92 -1.56 -1.13
N MET A 39 -7.93 -1.51 -2.02
CA MET A 39 -7.04 -0.35 -2.19
C MET A 39 -7.36 0.54 -3.40
N SER A 40 -8.56 0.40 -4.00
CA SER A 40 -8.94 1.23 -5.15
C SER A 40 -8.90 2.73 -4.80
N GLY A 41 -8.26 3.52 -5.67
CA GLY A 41 -8.13 4.97 -5.49
C GLY A 41 -7.10 5.42 -4.44
N VAL A 42 -6.39 4.50 -3.77
CA VAL A 42 -5.32 4.85 -2.82
C VAL A 42 -4.19 5.58 -3.54
N LYS A 43 -3.72 6.68 -2.92
CA LYS A 43 -2.52 7.40 -3.36
C LYS A 43 -1.41 7.22 -2.34
N ILE A 44 -0.30 6.63 -2.78
CA ILE A 44 0.86 6.35 -1.94
C ILE A 44 1.95 7.36 -2.31
N ASN A 45 2.23 8.34 -1.44
CA ASN A 45 3.18 9.43 -1.70
C ASN A 45 4.21 9.53 -0.56
N ASN A 46 5.48 9.78 -0.90
CA ASN A 46 6.57 9.95 0.08
C ASN A 46 6.72 8.76 1.04
N VAL A 47 6.65 7.54 0.51
CA VAL A 47 6.76 6.30 1.28
C VAL A 47 8.04 5.54 0.96
N ASN A 48 8.38 4.58 1.82
CA ASN A 48 9.36 3.54 1.50
C ASN A 48 8.64 2.24 1.13
N LEU A 49 8.73 1.82 -0.14
CA LEU A 49 8.20 0.54 -0.65
C LEU A 49 9.29 -0.53 -0.84
N SER A 50 10.48 -0.35 -0.23
CA SER A 50 11.56 -1.34 -0.34
C SER A 50 11.10 -2.70 0.17
N ASN A 51 11.36 -3.76 -0.61
CA ASN A 51 10.92 -5.14 -0.35
C ASN A 51 9.40 -5.35 -0.31
N CYS A 52 8.60 -4.39 -0.78
CA CYS A 52 7.16 -4.58 -0.96
C CYS A 52 6.91 -5.60 -2.08
N GLN A 53 5.94 -6.49 -1.84
CA GLN A 53 5.43 -7.42 -2.85
C GLN A 53 3.93 -7.17 -3.02
N ILE A 54 3.50 -7.14 -4.27
CA ILE A 54 2.09 -7.06 -4.64
C ILE A 54 1.80 -8.33 -5.45
N THR A 55 1.02 -9.23 -4.86
CA THR A 55 0.64 -10.52 -5.46
C THR A 55 -0.88 -10.62 -5.45
N ASP A 56 -1.43 -11.36 -6.41
CA ASP A 56 -2.88 -11.64 -6.51
C ASP A 56 -3.79 -10.41 -6.45
N ALA A 57 -3.29 -9.25 -6.89
CA ALA A 57 -4.00 -7.97 -6.86
C ALA A 57 -4.54 -7.58 -8.24
N ASN A 58 -5.65 -6.86 -8.26
CA ASN A 58 -6.10 -6.15 -9.45
C ASN A 58 -5.25 -4.89 -9.67
N LEU A 59 -4.36 -4.92 -10.65
CA LEU A 59 -3.46 -3.80 -10.99
C LEU A 59 -4.02 -2.85 -12.07
N SER A 60 -5.29 -3.01 -12.46
CA SER A 60 -5.91 -2.16 -13.49
C SER A 60 -5.90 -0.69 -13.09
N GLY A 61 -5.34 0.16 -13.96
CA GLY A 61 -5.22 1.61 -13.74
C GLY A 61 -4.15 2.00 -12.71
N MET A 62 -3.38 1.05 -12.15
CA MET A 62 -2.27 1.36 -11.26
C MET A 62 -1.13 2.03 -12.02
N THR A 63 -0.55 3.06 -11.42
CA THR A 63 0.63 3.77 -11.96
C THR A 63 1.78 3.80 -10.98
N ILE A 64 3.01 3.66 -11.46
CA ILE A 64 4.25 3.93 -10.72
C ILE A 64 4.94 5.10 -11.40
N ASP A 65 5.19 6.19 -10.67
CA ASP A 65 5.75 7.44 -11.20
C ASP A 65 5.02 7.95 -12.46
N GLY A 66 3.70 7.77 -12.50
CA GLY A 66 2.84 8.18 -13.62
C GLY A 66 2.82 7.22 -14.82
N ILE A 67 3.59 6.14 -14.78
CA ILE A 67 3.63 5.11 -15.84
C ILE A 67 2.67 3.98 -15.47
N SER A 68 1.82 3.55 -16.40
CA SER A 68 0.92 2.42 -16.17
C SER A 68 1.71 1.13 -15.89
N VAL A 69 1.29 0.36 -14.89
CA VAL A 69 1.90 -0.95 -14.59
C VAL A 69 1.76 -1.92 -15.77
N SER A 70 0.68 -1.82 -16.56
CA SER A 70 0.54 -2.59 -17.80
C SER A 70 1.71 -2.38 -18.75
N ASP A 71 2.10 -1.11 -18.93
CA ASP A 71 3.13 -0.70 -19.87
C ASP A 71 4.50 -1.16 -19.38
N LEU A 72 4.74 -1.10 -18.06
CA LEU A 72 5.95 -1.65 -17.43
C LEU A 72 6.09 -3.16 -17.69
N PHE A 73 5.01 -3.92 -17.55
CA PHE A 73 5.04 -5.36 -17.84
C PHE A 73 5.26 -5.66 -19.31
N ASP A 74 4.67 -4.89 -20.21
CA ASP A 74 4.87 -5.09 -21.64
C ASP A 74 6.29 -4.72 -22.07
N ALA A 75 6.87 -3.67 -21.50
CA ALA A 75 8.29 -3.36 -21.67
C ALA A 75 9.19 -4.50 -21.16
N TYR A 76 8.91 -5.07 -19.98
CA TYR A 76 9.65 -6.21 -19.45
C TYR A 76 9.56 -7.44 -20.36
N LYS A 77 8.38 -7.75 -20.91
CA LYS A 77 8.21 -8.89 -21.84
C LYS A 77 8.96 -8.70 -23.15
N GLN A 78 9.17 -7.47 -23.61
CA GLN A 78 9.90 -7.18 -24.84
C GLN A 78 11.41 -7.39 -24.68
N VAL A 79 11.99 -7.10 -23.51
CA VAL A 79 13.43 -7.28 -23.26
C VAL A 79 13.83 -8.72 -22.96
N GLN A 80 12.87 -9.62 -22.70
CA GLN A 80 13.11 -11.05 -22.45
C GLN A 80 13.00 -11.91 -23.72
N LYS A 81 12.70 -11.30 -24.87
CA LYS A 81 12.71 -11.95 -26.20
C LYS A 81 14.07 -11.76 -26.86
#